data_AF-A0A0P0WTC2-F1
#
_entry.id   AF-A0A0P0WTC2-F1
#
_cell.length_a   1.000
_cell.length_b   1.000
_cell.length_c   1.000
_cell.angle_alpha   90.00
_cell.angle_beta   90.00
_cell.angle_gamma   90.00
#
_symmetry.space_group_name_H-M   'P 1'
#
loop_
_entity.id
_entity.type
_entity.pdbx_description
1 polymer ?
#
loop_
_entity_poly.entity_id
_entity_poly.type
_entity_poly.pdbx_seq_one_letter_code
_entity_poly.pdbx_strand_id
1 'polypeptide(L)'
;DEIHALRPLKETAHMLAHKEDWPPLYDVNVLNNNKVPVAAAVYYEDMYVNFNIAKETASQIAGIRLWITNEYMHSGIRDGGSHVFDHLMGLLNGKKPLF
;
A
#
# COMPACT_ATOMS: atom_id res chain seq x y z
N ASP A 1 -11.07 -18.98 14.91
CA ASP A 1 -11.95 -19.45 16.01
C ASP A 1 -13.20 -18.62 16.18
N GLU A 2 -13.06 -17.29 16.16
CA GLU A 2 -14.13 -16.31 16.35
C GLU A 2 -15.15 -16.27 15.20
N ILE A 3 -14.69 -16.28 13.94
CA ILE A 3 -15.57 -16.20 12.77
C ILE A 3 -16.01 -17.60 12.34
N HIS A 4 -17.29 -17.94 12.58
CA HIS A 4 -17.84 -19.27 12.32
C HIS A 4 -17.62 -19.76 10.88
N ALA A 5 -17.88 -18.89 9.90
CA ALA A 5 -17.73 -19.21 8.48
C ALA A 5 -16.29 -19.55 8.06
N LEU A 6 -15.28 -19.11 8.82
CA LEU A 6 -13.87 -19.35 8.52
C LEU A 6 -13.30 -20.58 9.24
N ARG A 7 -14.06 -21.21 10.14
CA ARG A 7 -13.59 -22.39 10.89
C ARG A 7 -13.12 -23.55 10.00
N PRO A 8 -13.79 -23.88 8.88
CA PRO A 8 -13.31 -24.93 7.98
C PRO A 8 -11.91 -24.67 7.40
N LEU A 9 -11.47 -23.40 7.36
CA LEU A 9 -10.17 -23.00 6.83
C LEU A 9 -9.09 -22.92 7.91
N LYS A 10 -9.39 -23.23 9.18
CA LYS A 10 -8.47 -23.04 10.31
C LYS A 10 -7.13 -23.75 10.09
N GLU A 11 -7.17 -25.02 9.70
CA GLU A 11 -5.96 -25.81 9.47
C GLU A 11 -5.12 -25.22 8.34
N THR A 12 -5.74 -24.87 7.21
CA THR A 12 -5.05 -24.21 6.09
C THR A 12 -4.45 -22.87 6.49
N ALA A 13 -5.16 -22.05 7.27
CA ALA A 13 -4.65 -20.77 7.77
C ALA A 13 -3.43 -20.99 8.67
N HIS A 14 -3.44 -22.01 9.54
CA HIS A 14 -2.27 -22.36 10.35
C HIS A 14 -1.11 -22.87 9.50
N MET A 15 -1.34 -23.69 8.47
CA MET A 15 -0.28 -24.12 7.55
C MET A 15 0.38 -22.93 6.84
N LEU A 16 -0.42 -21.96 6.37
CA LEU A 16 0.10 -20.74 5.76
C LEU A 16 0.88 -19.88 6.75
N ALA A 17 0.40 -19.76 7.99
CA ALA A 17 1.06 -18.95 9.03
C ALA A 17 2.40 -19.53 9.49
N HIS A 18 2.57 -20.86 9.49
CA HIS A 18 3.83 -21.54 9.86
C HIS A 18 4.79 -21.73 8.68
N LYS A 19 4.39 -21.33 7.46
CA LYS A 19 5.30 -21.37 6.32
C LYS A 19 6.32 -20.23 6.45
N GLU A 20 7.60 -20.57 6.51
CA GLU A 20 8.70 -19.61 6.71
C GLU A 20 9.57 -19.41 5.46
N ASP A 21 9.54 -20.35 4.53
CA ASP A 21 10.31 -20.35 3.27
C ASP A 21 9.58 -19.60 2.14
N TRP A 22 9.06 -18.41 2.44
CA TRP A 22 8.57 -17.51 1.40
C TRP A 22 9.77 -16.88 0.68
N PRO A 23 9.82 -16.89 -0.67
CA PRO A 23 10.82 -16.11 -1.38
C PRO A 23 10.59 -14.61 -1.11
N PRO A 24 11.62 -13.77 -1.23
CA PRO A 24 11.45 -12.33 -1.17
C PRO A 24 10.41 -11.87 -2.21
N LEU A 25 9.41 -11.10 -1.77
CA LEU A 25 8.40 -10.54 -2.68
C LEU A 25 8.97 -9.44 -3.58
N TYR A 26 9.98 -8.72 -3.09
CA TYR A 26 10.61 -7.60 -3.78
C TYR A 26 12.12 -7.65 -3.65
N ASP A 27 12.82 -7.21 -4.70
CA ASP A 27 14.23 -6.87 -4.62
C ASP A 27 14.38 -5.42 -4.12
N VAL A 28 14.75 -5.27 -2.86
CA VAL A 28 14.92 -3.96 -2.20
C VAL A 28 16.02 -3.13 -2.85
N ASN A 29 17.05 -3.76 -3.43
CA ASN A 29 18.10 -3.02 -4.13
C ASN A 29 17.57 -2.44 -5.45
N VAL A 30 16.71 -3.17 -6.16
CA VAL A 30 16.04 -2.67 -7.36
C VAL A 30 15.09 -1.52 -7.02
N LEU A 31 14.28 -1.66 -5.95
CA LEU A 31 13.36 -0.60 -5.51
C LEU A 31 14.11 0.69 -5.10
N ASN A 32 15.21 0.56 -4.36
CA ASN A 32 16.05 1.70 -3.96
C ASN A 32 16.81 2.34 -5.15
N ASN A 33 16.91 1.66 -6.29
CA ASN A 33 17.52 2.21 -7.51
C ASN A 33 16.50 2.56 -8.60
N ASN A 34 15.20 2.52 -8.27
CA ASN A 34 14.11 2.86 -9.18
C ASN A 34 14.31 4.23 -9.84
N LYS A 35 14.06 4.30 -11.16
CA LYS A 35 14.10 5.54 -11.96
C LYS A 35 12.75 5.91 -12.55
N VAL A 36 11.74 5.05 -12.42
CA VAL A 36 10.38 5.33 -12.88
C VAL A 36 9.70 6.20 -11.82
N PRO A 37 9.11 7.37 -12.17
CA PRO A 37 8.36 8.15 -11.20
C PRO A 37 7.22 7.35 -10.59
N VAL A 38 7.08 7.39 -9.26
CA VAL A 38 6.01 6.70 -8.53
C VAL A 38 5.24 7.69 -7.69
N ALA A 39 3.91 7.62 -7.73
CA ALA A 39 3.02 8.32 -6.82
C ALA A 39 2.08 7.29 -6.18
N ALA A 40 1.81 7.44 -4.89
CA ALA A 40 0.93 6.53 -4.16
C ALA A 40 0.05 7.30 -3.17
N ALA A 41 -1.21 6.89 -3.06
CA ALA A 41 -2.11 7.33 -2.02
C ALA A 41 -1.94 6.42 -0.81
N VAL A 42 -1.82 7.01 0.38
CA VAL A 42 -1.76 6.29 1.65
C VAL A 42 -2.83 6.86 2.56
N TYR A 43 -3.84 6.06 2.87
CA TYR A 43 -4.90 6.51 3.76
C TYR A 43 -4.46 6.29 5.21
N TYR A 44 -4.41 7.37 6.00
CA TYR A 44 -3.77 7.33 7.32
C TYR A 44 -4.53 6.41 8.31
N GLU A 45 -5.86 6.35 8.19
CA GLU A 45 -6.73 5.48 9.00
C GLU A 45 -7.30 4.27 8.23
N ASP A 46 -6.61 3.78 7.18
CA ASP A 46 -7.06 2.58 6.46
C ASP A 46 -7.16 1.36 7.40
N MET A 47 -8.33 0.72 7.41
CA MET A 47 -8.61 -0.44 8.26
C MET A 47 -7.87 -1.73 7.83
N TYR A 48 -7.40 -1.80 6.58
CA TYR A 48 -6.74 -2.97 6.01
C TYR A 48 -5.23 -2.77 5.81
N VAL A 49 -4.80 -1.54 5.47
CA VAL A 49 -3.39 -1.23 5.18
C VAL A 49 -2.81 -0.31 6.26
N ASN A 50 -2.01 -0.85 7.16
CA ASN A 50 -1.42 -0.07 8.24
C ASN A 50 -0.50 1.05 7.71
N PHE A 51 -0.75 2.28 8.15
CA PHE A 51 0.02 3.47 7.73
C PHE A 51 1.54 3.34 7.97
N ASN A 52 1.97 2.84 9.13
CA ASN A 52 3.40 2.77 9.47
C ASN A 52 4.13 1.76 8.58
N ILE A 53 3.51 0.61 8.30
CA ILE A 53 4.06 -0.40 7.39
C ILE A 53 4.13 0.11 5.95
N ALA A 54 3.07 0.82 5.50
CA ALA A 54 3.06 1.44 4.18
C ALA A 54 4.17 2.49 4.04
N LYS A 55 4.35 3.32 5.06
CA LYS A 55 5.41 4.34 5.11
C LYS A 55 6.81 3.71 5.13
N GLU A 56 7.01 2.63 5.89
CA GLU A 56 8.27 1.88 5.91
C GLU A 56 8.60 1.32 4.52
N THR A 57 7.63 0.67 3.87
CA THR A 57 7.80 0.16 2.49
C THR A 57 8.12 1.30 1.52
N ALA A 58 7.40 2.41 1.59
CA ALA A 58 7.63 3.56 0.73
C ALA A 58 9.05 4.13 0.91
N SER A 59 9.62 4.10 2.11
CA SER A 59 10.99 4.56 2.36
C SER A 59 12.07 3.76 1.58
N GLN A 60 11.73 2.56 1.10
CA GLN A 60 12.61 1.69 0.32
C GLN A 60 12.45 1.85 -1.20
N ILE A 61 11.57 2.75 -1.66
CA ILE A 61 11.28 2.95 -3.08
C ILE A 61 11.81 4.31 -3.51
N ALA A 62 12.87 4.33 -4.31
CA ALA A 62 13.45 5.58 -4.77
C ALA A 62 12.48 6.39 -5.63
N GLY A 63 12.35 7.67 -5.29
CA GLY A 63 11.53 8.64 -6.02
C GLY A 63 10.02 8.54 -5.78
N ILE A 64 9.56 7.70 -4.85
CA ILE A 64 8.14 7.62 -4.52
C ILE A 64 7.62 8.93 -3.90
N ARG A 65 6.43 9.34 -4.32
CA ARG A 65 5.71 10.52 -3.85
C ARG A 65 4.42 10.08 -3.16
N LEU A 66 4.32 10.30 -1.85
CA LEU A 66 3.14 9.90 -1.09
C LEU A 66 2.15 11.06 -0.98
N TRP A 67 0.88 10.79 -1.26
CA TRP A 67 -0.23 11.58 -0.78
C TRP A 67 -0.84 10.88 0.43
N ILE A 68 -0.59 11.42 1.62
CA ILE A 68 -1.13 10.91 2.87
C ILE A 68 -2.42 11.66 3.17
N THR A 69 -3.54 10.95 3.32
CA THR A 69 -4.86 11.57 3.50
C THR A 69 -5.81 10.73 4.36
N ASN A 70 -6.84 11.38 4.91
CA ASN A 70 -8.00 10.72 5.52
C ASN A 70 -9.31 11.13 4.81
N GLU A 71 -9.22 11.75 3.64
CA GLU A 71 -10.40 12.05 2.80
C GLU A 71 -11.08 10.76 2.30
N TYR A 72 -10.32 9.67 2.24
CA TYR A 72 -10.78 8.36 1.80
C TYR A 72 -10.24 7.27 2.71
N MET A 73 -10.82 6.08 2.58
CA MET A 73 -10.34 4.84 3.18
C MET A 73 -9.89 3.88 2.07
N HIS A 74 -9.80 2.58 2.37
CA HIS A 74 -9.42 1.52 1.42
C HIS A 74 -10.09 1.60 0.04
N SER A 75 -11.31 2.14 -0.01
CA SER A 75 -12.09 2.33 -1.23
C SER A 75 -11.88 3.65 -1.96
N GLY A 76 -10.82 4.42 -1.67
CA GLY A 76 -10.67 5.78 -2.23
C GLY A 76 -10.77 5.89 -3.75
N ILE A 77 -10.30 4.89 -4.51
CA ILE A 77 -10.49 4.88 -5.98
C ILE A 77 -11.96 4.72 -6.36
N ARG A 78 -12.75 3.96 -5.61
CA ARG A 78 -14.19 3.83 -5.86
C ARG A 78 -14.95 5.07 -5.42
N ASP A 79 -14.58 5.65 -4.28
CA ASP A 79 -15.32 6.73 -3.64
C ASP A 79 -15.00 8.10 -4.27
N GLY A 80 -13.78 8.28 -4.77
CA GLY A 80 -13.29 9.53 -5.36
C GLY A 80 -12.41 9.34 -6.59
N GLY A 81 -12.68 8.32 -7.40
CA GLY A 81 -11.77 7.85 -8.46
C GLY A 81 -11.11 8.91 -9.33
N SER A 82 -11.88 9.84 -9.89
CA SER A 82 -11.32 10.94 -10.70
C SER A 82 -10.40 11.84 -9.87
N HIS A 83 -10.82 12.22 -8.66
CA HIS A 83 -10.02 13.05 -7.76
C HIS A 83 -8.73 12.37 -7.33
N VAL A 84 -8.81 11.09 -6.93
CA VAL A 84 -7.63 10.30 -6.54
C VAL A 84 -6.66 10.17 -7.71
N PHE A 85 -7.18 9.83 -8.90
CA PHE A 85 -6.37 9.71 -10.11
C PHE A 85 -5.68 11.04 -10.48
N ASP A 86 -6.44 12.13 -10.52
CA ASP A 86 -5.91 13.46 -10.86
C ASP A 86 -4.85 13.93 -9.86
N HIS A 87 -5.04 13.63 -8.57
CA HIS A 87 -4.04 13.93 -7.54
C HIS A 87 -2.74 13.18 -7.80
N LEU A 88 -2.80 11.87 -8.01
CA LEU A 88 -1.64 11.01 -8.27
C LEU A 88 -0.91 11.44 -9.56
N MET A 89 -1.65 11.74 -10.63
CA MET A 89 -1.08 12.28 -11.86
C MET A 89 -0.47 13.67 -11.66
N GLY A 90 -1.06 14.50 -10.80
CA GLY A 90 -0.50 15.78 -10.38
C GLY A 90 0.85 15.63 -9.68
N LEU A 91 0.98 14.65 -8.79
CA LEU A 91 2.24 14.30 -8.14
C LEU A 91 3.29 13.83 -9.14
N LEU A 92 2.93 12.95 -10.09
CA LEU A 92 3.87 12.46 -11.12
C LEU A 92 4.37 13.59 -12.02
N ASN A 93 3.49 14.51 -12.42
CA ASN A 93 3.80 15.61 -13.32
C ASN A 93 4.43 16.83 -12.63
N GLY A 94 4.70 16.78 -11.32
CA GLY A 94 5.24 17.92 -10.57
C GLY A 94 4.28 19.11 -10.44
N LYS A 95 2.97 18.88 -10.65
CA LYS A 95 1.91 19.90 -10.54
C LYS A 95 1.32 19.99 -9.14
N LYS A 96 1.67 19.05 -8.25
CA LYS A 96 1.25 19.03 -6.84
C LYS A 96 2.50 18.98 -5.95
N PRO A 97 2.53 19.76 -4.85
CA PRO A 97 3.61 19.68 -3.89
C PRO A 97 3.57 18.33 -3.13
N LEU A 98 4.70 17.96 -2.53
CA LEU A 98 4.79 16.78 -1.66
C LEU A 98 4.19 17.01 -0.26
N PHE A 99 3.82 18.26 0.05
CA PHE A 99 3.32 18.76 1.34
C PHE A 99 2.25 19.82 1.12
#